data_AF-A0A1V6IGZ7-F1
#
_entry.id   AF-A0A1V6IGZ7-F1
#
_cell.length_a   1.000
_cell.length_b   1.000
_cell.length_c   1.000
_cell.angle_alpha   90.00
_cell.angle_beta   90.00
_cell.angle_gamma   90.00
#
_symmetry.space_group_name_H-M   'P 1'
#
loop_
_entity.id
_entity.type
_entity.pdbx_description
1 polymer ?
#
loop_
_entity_poly.entity_id
_entity_poly.type
_entity_poly.pdbx_seq_one_letter_code
_entity_poly.pdbx_strand_id
1 'polypeptide(L)'
;MFEFTGEDPGYIVIDELIGMFITMAGHKTTFISLIAGFFLFRFFDIIKPYPVNAVESFRKGYGIVADDVIAGIYANIVLWLGYLLFYCIWK
;
A
#
# COMPACT_ATOMS: atom_id res chain seq x y z
N MET A 1 -12.31 -11.12 22.80
CA MET A 1 -12.07 -9.93 21.97
C MET A 1 -10.80 -9.31 22.53
N PHE A 2 -9.66 -9.44 21.85
CA PHE A 2 -8.38 -9.00 22.40
C PHE A 2 -8.39 -7.47 22.58
N GLU A 3 -8.29 -7.02 23.82
CA GLU A 3 -8.25 -5.62 24.20
C GLU A 3 -6.77 -5.22 24.26
N PHE A 4 -6.27 -4.62 23.18
CA PHE A 4 -4.88 -4.15 23.07
C PHE A 4 -4.72 -2.84 23.83
N THR A 5 -4.35 -2.93 25.10
CA THR A 5 -3.85 -1.80 25.90
C THR A 5 -2.32 -1.80 25.83
N GLY A 6 -1.75 -0.99 24.95
CA GLY A 6 -0.30 -0.84 24.78
C GLY A 6 0.02 -0.60 23.32
N GLU A 7 0.88 0.38 23.04
CA GLU A 7 1.30 0.80 21.69
C GLU A 7 1.53 -0.40 20.76
N ASP A 8 1.03 -0.29 19.52
CA ASP A 8 1.07 -1.37 18.53
C ASP A 8 2.51 -1.92 18.46
N PRO A 9 2.72 -3.22 18.73
CA PRO A 9 4.05 -3.78 18.67
C PRO A 9 4.56 -3.68 17.23
N GLY A 10 5.61 -2.90 16.99
CA GLY A 10 6.17 -2.65 15.65
C GLY A 10 6.73 -3.88 14.90
N TYR A 11 6.49 -5.10 15.39
CA TYR A 11 6.73 -6.35 14.69
C TYR A 11 5.46 -6.89 13.98
N ILE A 12 4.29 -6.33 14.26
CA ILE A 12 3.03 -6.70 13.60
C ILE A 12 2.95 -5.90 12.29
N VAL A 13 3.22 -6.59 11.18
CA VAL A 13 3.31 -6.02 9.82
C VAL A 13 2.10 -6.40 8.96
N ILE A 14 0.93 -6.55 9.59
CA ILE A 14 -0.27 -7.07 8.93
C ILE A 14 -0.87 -6.03 7.97
N ASP A 15 -0.89 -4.78 8.39
CA ASP A 15 -1.19 -3.60 7.58
C ASP A 15 -0.31 -3.55 6.31
N GLU A 16 1.00 -3.70 6.47
CA GLU A 16 1.97 -3.63 5.38
C GLU A 16 1.79 -4.82 4.41
N LEU A 17 1.48 -6.01 4.95
CA LEU A 17 1.17 -7.19 4.17
C LEU A 17 -0.12 -7.00 3.35
N ILE A 18 -1.17 -6.42 3.95
CA ILE A 18 -2.43 -6.08 3.26
C ILE A 18 -2.15 -5.07 2.14
N GLY A 19 -1.39 -4.01 2.42
CA GLY A 19 -1.00 -3.01 1.44
C GLY A 19 -0.23 -3.60 0.26
N MET A 20 0.67 -4.54 0.51
CA MET A 20 1.40 -5.27 -0.55
C MET A 20 0.50 -6.19 -1.37
N PHE A 21 -0.46 -6.89 -0.75
CA PHE A 21 -1.42 -7.69 -1.50
C PHE A 21 -2.27 -6.83 -2.44
N ILE A 22 -2.69 -5.66 -1.98
CA ILE A 22 -3.45 -4.70 -2.79
C ILE A 22 -2.57 -4.16 -3.92
N THR A 23 -1.33 -3.78 -3.62
CA THR A 23 -0.36 -3.31 -4.63
C THR A 23 -0.19 -4.29 -5.77
N MET A 24 -0.11 -5.60 -5.45
CA MET A 24 0.11 -6.65 -6.45
C MET A 24 -1.17 -7.20 -7.08
N ALA A 25 -2.35 -6.74 -6.65
CA ALA A 25 -3.63 -7.25 -7.15
C ALA A 25 -3.76 -7.08 -8.67
N GLY A 26 -4.03 -8.17 -9.38
CA GLY A 26 -4.17 -8.17 -10.84
C GLY A 26 -2.85 -8.13 -11.63
N HIS A 27 -1.69 -8.03 -10.97
CA HIS A 27 -0.39 -8.11 -11.63
C HIS A 27 0.14 -9.54 -11.66
N LYS A 28 0.94 -9.87 -12.68
CA LYS A 28 1.70 -11.14 -12.69
C LYS A 28 2.81 -11.06 -11.65
N THR A 29 2.95 -12.09 -10.83
CA THR A 29 3.94 -12.14 -9.73
C THR A 29 5.34 -12.48 -10.26
N THR A 30 5.96 -11.53 -10.95
CA THR A 30 7.35 -11.62 -11.42
C THR A 30 8.31 -10.97 -10.42
N PHE A 31 9.60 -11.30 -10.50
CA PHE A 31 10.61 -10.68 -9.65
C PHE A 31 10.66 -9.15 -9.83
N ILE A 32 10.56 -8.67 -11.08
CA ILE A 32 10.57 -7.24 -11.41
C ILE A 32 9.33 -6.54 -10.84
N SER A 33 8.14 -7.11 -11.03
CA SER A 33 6.89 -6.52 -10.54
C SER A 33 6.80 -6.50 -9.02
N LEU A 34 7.32 -7.52 -8.34
CA LEU A 34 7.38 -7.55 -6.88
C LEU A 34 8.28 -6.46 -6.33
N ILE A 35 9.47 -6.29 -6.91
CA ILE A 35 10.40 -5.22 -6.51
C ILE A 35 9.81 -3.85 -6.79
N ALA A 36 9.28 -3.64 -8.00
CA ALA A 36 8.64 -2.37 -8.36
C ALA A 36 7.44 -2.06 -7.45
N GLY A 37 6.56 -3.04 -7.22
CA GLY A 37 5.42 -2.93 -6.32
C GLY A 37 5.85 -2.60 -4.89
N PHE A 38 6.87 -3.27 -4.36
CA PHE A 38 7.39 -3.01 -3.02
C PHE A 38 7.88 -1.56 -2.87
N PHE A 39 8.68 -1.06 -3.80
CA PHE A 39 9.17 0.32 -3.74
C PHE A 39 8.06 1.35 -3.93
N LEU A 40 7.10 1.09 -4.81
CA LEU A 40 5.93 1.96 -5.01
C LEU A 40 5.07 2.01 -3.75
N PHE A 41 4.75 0.85 -3.17
CA PHE A 41 4.00 0.76 -1.92
C PHE A 41 4.69 1.57 -0.82
N ARG A 42 5.98 1.32 -0.58
CA ARG A 42 6.73 2.01 0.47
C ARG A 42 6.84 3.52 0.23
N PHE A 43 6.93 3.94 -1.03
CA PHE A 43 6.89 5.36 -1.38
C PHE A 43 5.54 6.00 -0.99
N PHE A 44 4.41 5.36 -1.28
CA PHE A 44 3.08 5.89 -0.94
C PHE A 44 2.75 5.80 0.55
N ASP A 45 3.18 4.74 1.22
CA ASP A 45 3.06 4.54 2.67
C ASP A 45 3.84 5.63 3.44
N ILE A 46 5.04 6.00 3.00
CA ILE A 46 5.83 7.08 3.63
C ILE A 46 5.24 8.48 3.36
N ILE A 47 4.80 8.74 2.12
CA ILE A 47 4.32 10.08 1.73
C ILE A 47 2.92 10.37 2.27
N LYS A 48 2.08 9.34 2.43
CA LYS A 48 0.68 9.46 2.83
C LYS A 48 -0.06 10.59 2.11
N PRO A 49 -0.16 10.55 0.77
CA PRO A 49 -0.83 11.62 0.04
C PRO A 49 -2.31 11.71 0.46
N TYR A 50 -2.80 12.95 0.64
CA TYR A 50 -4.19 13.29 1.00
C TYR A 50 -5.20 12.45 0.18
N PRO A 51 -6.26 11.85 0.78
CA PRO A 51 -7.10 12.35 1.88
C PRO A 51 -6.91 11.65 3.23
N VAL A 52 -5.85 10.85 3.37
CA VAL A 52 -5.57 10.01 4.55
C VAL A 52 -5.52 10.82 5.86
N ASN A 53 -4.83 11.96 5.86
CA ASN A 53 -4.65 12.81 7.05
C ASN A 53 -5.95 13.45 7.61
N ALA A 54 -7.07 13.41 6.87
CA ALA A 54 -8.34 13.96 7.35
C ALA A 54 -9.14 12.96 8.22
N VAL A 55 -8.90 11.65 8.07
CA VAL A 55 -9.69 10.58 8.70
C VAL A 55 -9.01 10.03 9.98
N GLU A 56 -7.70 10.20 10.11
CA GLU A 56 -6.89 9.77 11.28
C GLU A 56 -7.36 10.37 12.62
N SER A 57 -8.01 11.54 12.60
CA SER A 57 -8.48 12.20 13.83
C SER A 57 -9.61 11.46 14.57
N PHE A 58 -10.28 10.49 13.93
CA PHE A 58 -11.50 9.88 14.50
C PHE A 58 -11.36 8.43 15.00
N ARG A 59 -10.36 7.64 14.60
CA ARG A 59 -10.31 6.18 14.92
C ARG A 59 -8.89 5.65 15.14
N LYS A 60 -8.39 5.75 16.37
CA LYS A 60 -7.15 5.13 16.84
C LYS A 60 -7.17 3.60 16.56
N GLY A 61 -6.36 3.13 15.62
CA GLY A 61 -6.21 1.71 15.22
C GLY A 61 -6.68 1.38 13.80
N TYR A 62 -7.92 1.70 13.43
CA TYR A 62 -8.43 1.46 12.06
C TYR A 62 -7.82 2.38 11.01
N GLY A 63 -7.31 3.55 11.42
CA GLY A 63 -6.62 4.49 10.53
C GLY A 63 -5.42 3.85 9.85
N ILE A 64 -4.54 3.20 10.63
CA ILE A 64 -3.27 2.67 10.13
C ILE A 64 -3.47 1.66 8.98
N VAL A 65 -4.36 0.68 9.17
CA VAL A 65 -4.65 -0.30 8.10
C VAL A 65 -5.31 0.36 6.88
N ALA A 66 -6.17 1.36 7.10
CA ALA A 66 -6.81 2.08 6.00
C ALA A 66 -5.81 2.92 5.19
N ASP A 67 -4.79 3.48 5.84
CA ASP A 67 -3.70 4.22 5.22
C ASP A 67 -2.90 3.31 4.27
N ASP A 68 -2.52 2.13 4.74
CA ASP A 68 -1.77 1.13 3.97
C ASP A 68 -2.60 0.57 2.80
N VAL A 69 -3.90 0.40 2.99
CA VAL A 69 -4.84 0.03 1.92
C VAL A 69 -4.83 1.10 0.82
N ILE A 70 -4.93 2.38 1.19
CA ILE A 70 -4.92 3.50 0.23
C ILE A 70 -3.56 3.60 -0.47
N ALA A 71 -2.45 3.47 0.27
CA ALA A 71 -1.11 3.42 -0.29
C ALA A 71 -0.97 2.27 -1.30
N GLY A 72 -1.51 1.09 -0.98
CA GLY A 72 -1.53 -0.06 -1.88
C GLY A 72 -2.33 0.18 -3.16
N ILE A 73 -3.48 0.88 -3.08
CA ILE A 73 -4.27 1.26 -4.25
C ILE A 73 -3.49 2.21 -5.17
N TYR A 74 -2.84 3.24 -4.60
CA TYR A 74 -2.01 4.15 -5.39
C TYR A 74 -0.84 3.44 -6.06
N ALA A 75 -0.15 2.56 -5.34
CA ALA A 75 0.93 1.75 -5.88
C ALA A 75 0.46 0.86 -7.03
N ASN A 76 -0.70 0.21 -6.89
CA ASN A 76 -1.30 -0.63 -7.93
C ASN A 76 -1.60 0.17 -9.21
N ILE A 77 -2.25 1.33 -9.08
CA ILE A 77 -2.58 2.19 -10.24
C ILE A 77 -1.30 2.62 -10.96
N VAL A 78 -0.28 3.04 -10.23
CA VAL A 78 1.00 3.47 -10.84
C VAL A 78 1.70 2.30 -11.52
N LEU A 79 1.67 1.11 -10.93
CA LEU A 79 2.26 -0.08 -11.53
C LEU A 79 1.55 -0.44 -12.86
N TRP A 80 0.21 -0.35 -12.90
CA TRP A 80 -0.56 -0.51 -14.14
C TRP A 80 -0.23 0.54 -15.19
N LEU A 81 -0.12 1.82 -14.80
CA LEU A 81 0.27 2.89 -15.71
C LEU A 81 1.68 2.64 -16.29
N GLY A 82 2.61 2.17 -15.47
CA GLY A 82 3.94 1.76 -15.92
C GLY A 82 3.90 0.67 -16.98
N TYR A 83 3.08 -0.37 -16.77
CA TYR A 83 2.85 -1.43 -17.76
C TYR A 83 2.23 -0.90 -19.05
N LEU A 84 1.22 -0.03 -18.95
CA LEU A 84 0.56 0.57 -20.10
C LEU A 84 1.51 1.46 -20.91
N LEU A 85 2.31 2.29 -20.25
CA LEU A 85 3.31 3.13 -20.90
C LEU A 85 4.39 2.29 -21.59
N PHE A 86 4.91 1.26 -20.91
CA PHE A 86 5.87 0.34 -21.51
C PHE A 86 5.29 -0.32 -22.77
N TYR A 87 4.05 -0.80 -22.70
CA TYR A 87 3.37 -1.41 -23.84
C TYR A 87 3.13 -0.42 -24.98
N CYS A 88 2.75 0.84 -24.69
CA CYS A 88 2.57 1.86 -25.72
C CYS A 88 3.88 2.30 -26.40
N ILE A 89 5.01 2.30 -25.69
CA ILE A 89 6.31 2.71 -26.23
C ILE A 89 6.95 1.59 -27.08
N TRP A 90 6.73 0.33 -26.69
CA TRP A 90 7.32 -0.85 -27.35
C TRP A 90 6.41 -1.51 -28.40
N LYS A 91 5.33 -0.82 -28.80
CA LYS A 91 4.47 -1.21 -29.91
C LYS A 91 4.80 -0.40 -31.15
#